data_AF-A0A662TBD9-F1
#
_entry.id   AF-A0A662TBD9-F1
#
_cell.length_a   1.000
_cell.length_b   1.000
_cell.length_c   1.000
_cell.angle_alpha   90.00
_cell.angle_beta   90.00
_cell.angle_gamma   90.00
#
_symmetry.space_group_name_H-M   'P 1'
#
loop_
_entity.id
_entity.type
_entity.pdbx_description
1 polymer ?
#
loop_
_entity_poly.entity_id
_entity_poly.type
_entity_poly.pdbx_seq_one_letter_code
_entity_poly.pdbx_strand_id
1 'polypeptide(L)'
;MTEDNEKKEKIISIRGIDKDLYKRLKAFADEAGKTVGEAVNDAIQIFLSLSGKLSATVDEIVKEAASLRGFNELSITGEEVKGFDKNIIIVDIDKLHLKDFDDEALQKIVRLINIKKLIVSGKVNKVALYSKCFNVSSVEFRED
;
A
#
# COMPACT_ATOMS: atom_id res chain seq x y z
N MET A 1 38.65 29.90 -12.91
CA MET A 1 37.47 30.19 -12.07
C MET A 1 36.50 29.05 -12.31
N THR A 2 36.51 28.07 -11.42
CA THR A 2 35.67 26.87 -11.47
C THR A 2 34.39 27.14 -10.70
N GLU A 3 33.26 27.05 -11.38
CA GLU A 3 31.92 27.14 -10.79
C GLU A 3 31.59 25.81 -10.10
N ASP A 4 31.78 25.73 -8.79
CA ASP A 4 31.21 24.65 -7.98
C ASP A 4 29.73 24.95 -7.72
N ASN A 5 28.87 24.30 -8.50
CA ASN A 5 27.43 24.37 -8.39
C ASN A 5 26.98 23.35 -7.32
N GLU A 6 27.23 23.64 -6.04
CA GLU A 6 26.56 22.96 -4.94
C GLU A 6 25.05 23.18 -5.10
N LYS A 7 24.33 22.15 -5.56
CA LYS A 7 22.87 22.15 -5.60
C LYS A 7 22.34 22.30 -4.17
N LYS A 8 22.16 23.55 -3.72
CA LYS A 8 21.42 23.84 -2.49
C LYS A 8 20.07 23.14 -2.58
N GLU A 9 19.80 22.23 -1.65
CA GLU A 9 18.52 21.53 -1.58
C GLU A 9 17.39 22.57 -1.54
N LYS A 10 16.39 22.39 -2.42
CA LYS A 10 15.27 23.33 -2.49
C LYS A 10 14.49 23.25 -1.18
N ILE A 11 14.22 24.40 -0.57
CA ILE A 11 13.35 24.47 0.61
C ILE A 11 11.95 24.01 0.20
N ILE A 12 11.48 22.91 0.78
CA ILE A 12 10.11 22.40 0.62
C ILE A 12 9.33 22.75 1.88
N SER A 13 8.24 23.50 1.74
CA SER A 13 7.35 23.85 2.85
C SER A 13 6.04 23.07 2.74
N ILE A 14 5.70 22.31 3.77
CA ILE A 14 4.46 21.54 3.87
C ILE A 14 3.55 22.24 4.88
N ARG A 15 2.39 22.72 4.42
CA ARG A 15 1.39 23.41 5.27
C ARG A 15 0.30 22.44 5.73
N GLY A 16 -0.27 22.71 6.90
CA GLY A 16 -1.40 21.94 7.44
C GLY A 16 -1.02 20.65 8.17
N ILE A 17 0.25 20.49 8.57
CA ILE A 17 0.65 19.39 9.45
C ILE A 17 0.00 19.62 10.83
N ASP A 18 -0.70 18.61 11.33
CA ASP A 18 -1.27 18.64 12.68
C ASP A 18 -0.18 18.87 13.74
N LYS A 19 -0.47 19.75 14.69
CA LYS A 19 0.53 20.20 15.67
C LYS A 19 0.97 19.07 16.61
N ASP A 20 0.06 18.18 16.97
CA ASP A 20 0.38 17.08 17.87
C ASP A 20 1.06 15.92 17.13
N LEU A 21 0.70 15.69 15.87
CA LEU A 21 1.43 14.78 14.97
C LEU A 21 2.89 15.23 14.80
N TYR A 22 3.13 16.52 14.54
CA TYR A 22 4.48 17.07 14.43
C TYR A 22 5.29 16.87 15.72
N LYS A 23 4.70 17.13 16.90
CA LYS A 23 5.39 16.91 18.19
C LYS A 23 5.79 15.46 18.39
N ARG A 24 4.91 14.50 18.07
CA ARG A 24 5.20 13.08 18.20
C ARG A 24 6.31 12.65 17.24
N LEU A 25 6.25 13.10 15.99
CA LEU A 25 7.29 12.84 14.99
C LEU A 25 8.64 13.42 15.43
N LYS A 26 8.64 14.63 16.00
CA LYS A 26 9.86 15.26 16.54
C LYS A 26 10.44 14.45 17.70
N ALA A 27 9.62 14.04 18.67
CA ALA A 27 10.08 13.24 19.79
C ALA A 27 10.70 11.91 19.32
N PHE A 28 10.06 11.25 18.35
CA PHE A 28 10.60 10.05 17.71
C PHE A 28 11.93 10.30 17.01
N ALA A 29 12.05 11.40 16.26
CA ALA A 29 13.29 11.75 15.56
C ALA A 29 14.44 12.00 16.55
N ASP A 30 14.17 12.74 17.64
CA ASP A 30 15.13 13.01 18.71
C ASP A 30 15.60 11.70 19.39
N GLU A 31 14.67 10.78 19.69
CA GLU A 31 14.96 9.46 20.27
C GLU A 31 15.78 8.57 19.31
N ALA A 32 15.48 8.62 18.02
CA ALA A 32 16.15 7.85 16.97
C ALA A 32 17.48 8.46 16.51
N GLY A 33 17.90 9.61 17.06
CA GLY A 33 19.10 10.33 16.64
C GLY A 33 19.03 10.85 15.19
N LYS A 34 17.82 11.13 14.69
CA LYS A 34 17.54 11.60 13.33
C LYS A 34 17.01 13.03 13.33
N THR A 35 17.14 13.71 12.20
CA THR A 35 16.43 14.97 11.97
C THR A 35 14.95 14.73 11.66
N VAL A 36 14.12 15.75 11.89
CA VAL A 36 12.70 15.70 11.49
C VAL A 36 12.56 15.50 9.98
N GLY A 37 13.47 16.07 9.17
CA GLY A 37 13.48 15.88 7.72
C GLY A 37 13.68 14.41 7.33
N GLU A 38 14.64 13.72 7.95
CA GLU A 38 14.87 12.29 7.73
C GLU A 38 13.67 11.45 8.18
N ALA A 39 13.10 11.74 9.34
CA ALA A 39 11.90 11.04 9.82
C ALA A 39 10.69 11.25 8.89
N VAL A 40 10.51 12.46 8.34
CA VAL A 40 9.49 12.75 7.32
C VAL A 40 9.78 11.97 6.03
N ASN A 41 11.04 11.93 5.58
CA ASN A 41 11.43 11.18 4.39
C ASN A 41 11.15 9.69 4.54
N ASP A 42 11.53 9.09 5.66
CA ASP A 42 11.23 7.68 5.97
C ASP A 42 9.72 7.43 5.96
N ALA A 43 8.93 8.30 6.61
CA ALA A 43 7.47 8.18 6.65
C ALA A 43 6.83 8.31 5.25
N ILE A 44 7.30 9.25 4.43
CA ILE A 44 6.84 9.42 3.05
C ILE A 44 7.23 8.22 2.21
N GLN A 45 8.45 7.68 2.33
CA GLN A 45 8.88 6.49 1.61
C GLN A 45 8.02 5.29 2.00
N ILE A 46 7.82 5.04 3.30
CA ILE A 46 6.95 3.96 3.80
C ILE A 46 5.53 4.12 3.24
N PHE A 47 4.96 5.34 3.32
CA PHE A 47 3.64 5.61 2.78
C PHE A 47 3.56 5.39 1.27
N LEU A 48 4.55 5.87 0.51
CA LEU A 48 4.61 5.68 -0.94
C LEU A 48 4.80 4.20 -1.30
N SER A 49 5.60 3.43 -0.56
CA SER A 49 5.76 1.99 -0.75
C SER A 49 4.46 1.24 -0.45
N LEU A 50 3.79 1.54 0.68
CA LEU A 50 2.51 0.95 1.03
C LEU A 50 1.38 1.34 0.07
N SER A 51 1.47 2.52 -0.56
CA SER A 51 0.53 2.96 -1.60
C SER A 51 0.88 2.46 -3.01
N GLY A 52 1.99 1.72 -3.17
CA GLY A 52 2.48 1.24 -4.47
C GLY A 52 3.03 2.33 -5.40
N LYS A 53 3.32 3.53 -4.88
CA LYS A 53 3.78 4.70 -5.65
C LYS A 53 5.29 4.97 -5.55
N LEU A 54 6.02 4.25 -4.71
CA LEU A 54 7.49 4.33 -4.67
C LEU A 54 8.08 3.32 -5.66
N SER A 55 8.87 3.79 -6.63
CA SER A 55 9.51 2.91 -7.64
C SER A 55 10.83 2.28 -7.16
N ALA A 56 11.44 2.77 -6.07
CA ALA A 56 12.85 2.49 -5.78
C ALA A 56 13.12 1.44 -4.67
N THR A 57 12.24 1.27 -3.68
CA THR A 57 12.43 0.30 -2.59
C THR A 57 11.14 -0.45 -2.35
N VAL A 58 10.90 -1.33 -3.29
CA VAL A 58 9.71 -2.13 -3.40
C VAL A 58 10.24 -3.49 -3.75
N ASP A 59 9.96 -4.50 -2.90
CA ASP A 59 10.27 -5.90 -3.18
C ASP A 59 10.05 -6.16 -4.67
N GLU A 60 10.98 -6.84 -5.35
CA GLU A 60 10.88 -7.11 -6.80
C GLU A 60 9.48 -7.63 -7.19
N ILE A 61 8.86 -8.38 -6.28
CA ILE A 61 7.48 -8.88 -6.30
C ILE A 61 6.43 -7.79 -6.59
N VAL A 62 6.54 -6.59 -6.00
CA VAL A 62 5.60 -5.48 -6.18
C VAL A 62 5.94 -4.66 -7.43
N LYS A 63 7.20 -4.64 -7.89
CA LYS A 63 7.58 -3.97 -9.16
C LYS A 63 7.00 -4.70 -10.38
N GLU A 64 6.92 -6.01 -10.34
CA GLU A 64 6.39 -6.82 -11.43
C GLU A 64 4.89 -7.10 -11.33
N ALA A 65 4.27 -6.72 -10.21
CA ALA A 65 2.84 -6.93 -10.00
C ALA A 65 2.00 -6.03 -10.92
N ALA A 66 0.92 -6.59 -11.47
CA ALA A 66 -0.09 -5.79 -12.15
C ALA A 66 -0.92 -5.02 -11.11
N SER A 67 -1.20 -3.75 -11.41
CA SER A 67 -2.06 -2.90 -10.57
C SER A 67 -3.48 -2.83 -11.14
N LEU A 68 -4.46 -3.22 -10.34
CA LEU A 68 -5.89 -3.00 -10.61
C LEU A 68 -6.35 -1.81 -9.76
N ARG A 69 -6.71 -0.68 -10.41
CA ARG A 69 -6.94 0.58 -9.70
C ARG A 69 -8.07 1.42 -10.27
N GLY A 70 -8.82 2.10 -9.39
CA GLY A 70 -9.72 3.19 -9.76
C GLY A 70 -11.11 2.74 -10.21
N PHE A 71 -11.54 1.54 -9.81
CA PHE A 71 -12.88 1.04 -10.08
C PHE A 71 -13.81 1.31 -8.90
N ASN A 72 -15.07 1.67 -9.16
CA ASN A 72 -16.07 1.75 -8.10
C ASN A 72 -16.41 0.36 -7.56
N GLU A 73 -16.66 -0.60 -8.46
CA GLU A 73 -16.90 -1.99 -8.11
C GLU A 73 -16.05 -2.90 -9.00
N LEU A 74 -15.40 -3.89 -8.40
CA LEU A 74 -14.58 -4.88 -9.09
C LEU A 74 -14.92 -6.27 -8.54
N SER A 75 -15.11 -7.23 -9.43
CA SER A 75 -15.29 -8.63 -9.09
C SER A 75 -14.29 -9.45 -9.88
N ILE A 76 -13.55 -10.32 -9.20
CA ILE A 76 -12.56 -11.22 -9.82
C ILE A 76 -12.70 -12.61 -9.19
N THR A 77 -12.43 -13.66 -9.96
CA THR A 77 -12.48 -15.04 -9.46
C THR A 77 -11.09 -15.57 -9.10
N GLY A 78 -11.05 -16.57 -8.22
CA GLY A 78 -9.79 -17.26 -7.88
C GLY A 78 -9.12 -17.90 -9.10
N GLU A 79 -9.91 -18.41 -10.05
CA GLU A 79 -9.40 -18.99 -11.31
C GLU A 79 -8.72 -17.94 -12.20
N GLU A 80 -9.35 -16.77 -12.38
CA GLU A 80 -8.79 -15.66 -13.16
C GLU A 80 -7.45 -15.18 -12.57
N VAL A 81 -7.37 -15.08 -11.25
CA VAL A 81 -6.14 -14.67 -10.56
C VAL A 81 -5.03 -15.72 -10.66
N LYS A 82 -5.37 -17.01 -10.56
CA LYS A 82 -4.40 -18.11 -10.70
C LYS A 82 -3.85 -18.21 -12.12
N GLY A 83 -4.71 -18.01 -13.12
CA GLY A 83 -4.34 -17.99 -14.54
C GLY A 83 -3.57 -16.74 -14.98
N PHE A 84 -3.41 -15.75 -14.10
CA PHE A 84 -2.68 -14.52 -14.40
C PHE A 84 -1.19 -14.66 -14.06
N ASP A 85 -0.34 -14.34 -15.02
CA ASP A 85 1.11 -14.60 -14.96
C ASP A 85 1.84 -13.79 -13.88
N LYS A 86 1.25 -12.65 -13.48
CA LYS A 86 1.86 -11.71 -12.54
C LYS A 86 1.16 -11.73 -11.19
N ASN A 87 1.87 -11.27 -10.17
CA ASN A 87 1.22 -10.94 -8.91
C ASN A 87 0.33 -9.71 -9.09
N ILE A 88 -0.63 -9.50 -8.18
CA ILE A 88 -1.66 -8.49 -8.32
C ILE A 88 -1.68 -7.59 -7.09
N ILE A 89 -1.83 -6.28 -7.33
CA ILE A 89 -2.10 -5.28 -6.31
C ILE A 89 -3.39 -4.58 -6.66
N ILE A 90 -4.31 -4.52 -5.70
CA ILE A 90 -5.63 -3.92 -5.90
C ILE A 90 -5.73 -2.67 -5.05
N VAL A 91 -6.04 -1.53 -5.68
CA VAL A 91 -5.92 -0.20 -5.07
C VAL A 91 -7.14 0.67 -5.37
N ASP A 92 -7.60 1.44 -4.39
CA ASP A 92 -8.64 2.47 -4.55
C ASP A 92 -9.94 1.89 -5.17
N ILE A 93 -10.57 0.95 -4.46
CA ILE A 93 -11.82 0.31 -4.90
C ILE A 93 -12.90 0.49 -3.83
N ASP A 94 -14.09 0.97 -4.22
CA ASP A 94 -15.19 1.12 -3.25
C ASP A 94 -15.74 -0.25 -2.83
N LYS A 95 -15.98 -1.16 -3.79
CA LYS A 95 -16.46 -2.52 -3.50
C LYS A 95 -15.69 -3.56 -4.30
N LEU A 96 -14.93 -4.40 -3.60
CA LEU A 96 -14.16 -5.50 -4.19
C LEU A 96 -14.79 -6.85 -3.82
N HIS A 97 -15.06 -7.69 -4.81
CA HIS A 97 -15.54 -9.06 -4.62
C HIS A 97 -14.50 -10.08 -5.12
N LEU A 98 -13.92 -10.82 -4.18
CA LEU A 98 -13.04 -11.95 -4.44
C LEU A 98 -13.88 -13.24 -4.44
N LYS A 99 -14.21 -13.73 -5.65
CA LYS A 99 -15.10 -14.89 -5.86
C LYS A 99 -14.36 -16.21 -5.91
N ASP A 100 -14.85 -17.23 -5.22
CA ASP A 100 -14.23 -18.57 -5.20
C ASP A 100 -12.72 -18.57 -4.91
N PHE A 101 -12.27 -17.74 -3.96
CA PHE A 101 -10.85 -17.65 -3.61
C PHE A 101 -10.43 -18.81 -2.69
N ASP A 102 -9.25 -19.33 -2.97
CA ASP A 102 -8.49 -20.23 -2.11
C ASP A 102 -7.15 -19.60 -1.70
N ASP A 103 -6.40 -20.29 -0.84
CA ASP A 103 -5.09 -19.81 -0.37
C ASP A 103 -4.10 -19.62 -1.53
N GLU A 104 -4.19 -20.41 -2.60
CA GLU A 104 -3.34 -20.28 -3.78
C GLU A 104 -3.62 -18.99 -4.55
N ALA A 105 -4.89 -18.69 -4.83
CA ALA A 105 -5.30 -17.42 -5.43
C ALA A 105 -4.92 -16.23 -4.54
N LEU A 106 -5.00 -16.38 -3.21
CA LEU A 106 -4.62 -15.35 -2.27
C LEU A 106 -3.11 -15.05 -2.28
N GLN A 107 -2.25 -16.03 -2.55
CA GLN A 107 -0.79 -15.81 -2.64
C GLN A 107 -0.44 -14.83 -3.77
N LYS A 108 -1.16 -14.88 -4.90
CA LYS A 108 -1.00 -13.96 -6.03
C LYS A 108 -1.37 -12.51 -5.69
N ILE A 109 -2.24 -12.29 -4.71
CA ILE A 109 -2.58 -10.94 -4.24
C ILE A 109 -1.49 -10.45 -3.29
N VAL A 110 -0.69 -9.46 -3.71
CA VAL A 110 0.35 -8.91 -2.84
C VAL A 110 -0.24 -7.99 -1.78
N ARG A 111 -1.13 -7.07 -2.20
CA ARG A 111 -1.77 -6.09 -1.33
C ARG A 111 -3.16 -5.68 -1.83
N LEU A 112 -4.02 -5.36 -0.87
CA LEU A 112 -5.34 -4.75 -1.04
C LEU A 112 -5.31 -3.39 -0.32
N ILE A 113 -5.37 -2.29 -1.06
CA ILE A 113 -5.14 -0.94 -0.55
C ILE A 113 -6.36 -0.07 -0.78
N ASN A 114 -6.81 0.67 0.24
CA ASN A 114 -7.94 1.60 0.16
C ASN A 114 -9.20 0.94 -0.41
N ILE A 115 -9.70 -0.09 0.27
CA ILE A 115 -10.91 -0.81 -0.12
C ILE A 115 -12.03 -0.48 0.86
N LYS A 116 -13.14 0.15 0.46
CA LYS A 116 -14.22 0.46 1.42
C LYS A 116 -14.93 -0.82 1.87
N LYS A 117 -15.29 -1.69 0.93
CA LYS A 117 -15.96 -2.97 1.20
C LYS A 117 -15.30 -4.10 0.43
N LEU A 118 -14.73 -5.06 1.15
CA LEU A 118 -14.18 -6.31 0.63
C LEU A 118 -15.15 -7.45 0.90
N ILE A 119 -15.62 -8.12 -0.13
CA ILE A 119 -16.46 -9.32 -0.06
C ILE A 119 -15.60 -10.49 -0.53
N VAL A 120 -15.55 -11.56 0.26
CA VAL A 120 -14.77 -12.76 -0.09
C VAL A 120 -15.66 -13.98 0.03
N SER A 121 -15.77 -14.75 -1.04
CA SER A 121 -16.37 -16.09 -1.05
C SER A 121 -15.29 -17.13 -1.29
N GLY A 122 -15.40 -18.29 -0.64
CA GLY A 122 -14.46 -19.40 -0.78
C GLY A 122 -13.68 -19.72 0.51
N LYS A 123 -12.62 -20.52 0.37
CA LYS A 123 -11.86 -21.07 1.49
C LYS A 123 -10.47 -20.42 1.56
N VAL A 124 -10.41 -19.27 2.20
CA VAL A 124 -9.16 -18.55 2.46
C VAL A 124 -8.82 -18.51 3.94
N ASN A 125 -7.52 -18.56 4.25
CA ASN A 125 -7.01 -18.21 5.56
C ASN A 125 -7.26 -16.72 5.83
N LYS A 126 -8.17 -16.43 6.76
CA LYS A 126 -8.59 -15.05 7.08
C LYS A 126 -7.43 -14.18 7.58
N VAL A 127 -6.51 -14.74 8.37
CA VAL A 127 -5.35 -14.00 8.89
C VAL A 127 -4.40 -13.63 7.75
N ALA A 128 -4.17 -14.54 6.81
CA ALA A 128 -3.36 -14.27 5.61
C ALA A 128 -4.01 -13.22 4.69
N LEU A 129 -5.35 -13.20 4.60
CA LEU A 129 -6.06 -12.14 3.87
C LEU A 129 -5.89 -10.79 4.56
N TYR A 130 -6.11 -10.74 5.87
CA TYR A 130 -6.00 -9.49 6.65
C TYR A 130 -4.60 -8.91 6.62
N SER A 131 -3.55 -9.74 6.63
CA SER A 131 -2.16 -9.24 6.53
C SER A 131 -1.83 -8.59 5.18
N LYS A 132 -2.62 -8.86 4.14
CA LYS A 132 -2.52 -8.23 2.82
C LYS A 132 -3.36 -6.94 2.72
N CYS A 133 -4.22 -6.67 3.69
CA CYS A 133 -5.12 -5.50 3.71
C CYS A 133 -4.43 -4.27 4.30
N PHE A 134 -4.52 -3.15 3.60
CA PHE A 134 -4.07 -1.84 4.08
C PHE A 134 -5.17 -0.82 3.83
N ASN A 135 -5.73 -0.25 4.91
CA ASN A 135 -6.89 0.65 4.85
C ASN A 135 -8.12 0.01 4.16
N VAL A 136 -8.58 -1.11 4.72
CA VAL A 136 -9.82 -1.78 4.30
C VAL A 136 -10.89 -1.54 5.37
N SER A 137 -12.00 -0.89 5.01
CA SER A 137 -12.98 -0.43 6.02
C SER A 137 -13.92 -1.53 6.51
N SER A 138 -14.22 -2.52 5.66
CA SER A 138 -15.09 -3.64 6.01
C SER A 138 -14.73 -4.88 5.19
N VAL A 139 -14.71 -6.05 5.85
CA VAL A 139 -14.51 -7.35 5.21
C VAL A 139 -15.69 -8.26 5.55
N GLU A 140 -16.35 -8.78 4.52
CA GLU A 140 -17.50 -9.68 4.62
C GLU A 140 -17.14 -11.03 4.00
N PHE A 141 -17.22 -12.11 4.76
CA PHE A 141 -17.06 -13.47 4.24
C PHE A 141 -18.43 -14.04 3.92
N ARG A 142 -18.58 -14.56 2.71
CA ARG A 142 -19.78 -15.26 2.26
C ARG A 142 -19.48 -16.73 2.05
N GLU A 143 -20.40 -17.56 2.53
CA GLU A 143 -20.47 -18.97 2.14
C GLU A 143 -21.38 -19.00 0.91
N ASP A 144 -20.78 -19.21 -0.26
CA ASP A 144 -21.51 -19.60 -1.47
C ASP A 144 -21.47 -21.13 -1.60
#